data_AF-A0A7V5Q9L6-F1
#
_entry.id   AF-A0A7V5Q9L6-F1
#
_cell.length_a   1.000
_cell.length_b   1.000
_cell.length_c   1.000
_cell.angle_alpha   90.00
_cell.angle_beta   90.00
_cell.angle_gamma   90.00
#
_symmetry.space_group_name_H-M   'P 1'
#
loop_
_entity.id
_entity.type
_entity.pdbx_description
1 polymer ?
#
loop_
_entity_poly.entity_id
_entity_poly.type
_entity_poly.pdbx_seq_one_letter_code
_entity_poly.pdbx_strand_id
1 'polypeptide(L)'
;MKPAEYVPLEGYERYHEDDMRSRIRAMADKLASRRSIRDFASTPVPRDIIETAIRTAGSAPSGANHQPWYFVAISNPDIKRKIRLAAEAEERAFYAAKAGAEWLEALVPLGTNPDKPFLETAPWLIAVFAQRRGGVRAGMNTKNYYVTES
;
A
#
# COMPACT_ATOMS: atom_id res chain seq x y z
N MET A 1 -30.11 -16.80 -15.43
CA MET A 1 -29.06 -16.26 -14.51
C MET A 1 -29.26 -16.94 -13.17
N LYS A 2 -28.23 -17.53 -12.55
CA LYS A 2 -28.40 -18.04 -11.18
C LYS A 2 -28.69 -16.82 -10.28
N PRO A 3 -29.74 -16.84 -9.44
CA PRO A 3 -29.97 -15.77 -8.50
C PRO A 3 -28.77 -15.68 -7.55
N ALA A 4 -28.38 -14.45 -7.20
CA ALA A 4 -27.41 -14.25 -6.14
C ALA A 4 -28.00 -14.75 -4.82
N GLU A 5 -27.20 -15.47 -4.05
CA GLU A 5 -27.54 -15.85 -2.69
C GLU A 5 -27.15 -14.71 -1.75
N TYR A 6 -28.09 -14.27 -0.92
CA TYR A 6 -27.88 -13.22 0.07
C TYR A 6 -27.96 -13.83 1.46
N VAL A 7 -27.02 -13.45 2.31
CA VAL A 7 -26.99 -13.85 3.72
C VAL A 7 -27.21 -12.62 4.61
N PRO A 8 -27.95 -12.73 5.73
CA PRO A 8 -28.03 -11.67 6.72
C PRO A 8 -26.64 -11.27 7.24
N LEU A 9 -26.43 -9.98 7.51
CA LEU A 9 -25.22 -9.52 8.19
C LEU A 9 -25.30 -9.89 9.67
N GLU A 10 -24.50 -10.87 10.07
CA GLU A 10 -24.37 -11.29 11.46
C GLU A 10 -23.17 -10.63 12.16
N GLY A 11 -23.21 -10.54 13.49
CA GLY A 11 -22.10 -9.99 14.28
C GLY A 11 -21.91 -8.47 14.15
N TYR A 12 -22.86 -7.74 13.56
CA TYR A 12 -22.82 -6.28 13.55
C TYR A 12 -23.03 -5.73 14.97
N GLU A 13 -21.94 -5.27 15.57
CA GLU A 13 -21.96 -4.69 16.90
C GLU A 13 -22.51 -3.25 16.85
N ARG A 14 -23.62 -3.01 17.56
CA ARG A 14 -24.19 -1.67 17.73
C ARG A 14 -23.71 -1.09 19.05
N TYR A 15 -22.93 -0.02 18.96
CA TYR A 15 -22.39 0.69 20.12
C TYR A 15 -23.35 1.76 20.65
N HIS A 16 -23.20 2.12 21.93
CA HIS A 16 -23.82 3.32 22.48
C HIS A 16 -23.17 4.57 21.87
N GLU A 17 -23.91 5.69 21.76
CA GLU A 17 -23.40 6.89 21.08
C GLU A 17 -22.12 7.43 21.70
N ASP A 18 -21.99 7.36 23.03
CA ASP A 18 -20.79 7.83 23.73
C ASP A 18 -19.56 6.96 23.40
N ASP A 19 -19.75 5.65 23.24
CA ASP A 19 -18.71 4.74 22.78
C ASP A 19 -18.34 5.02 21.33
N MET A 20 -19.32 5.29 20.46
CA MET A 20 -19.07 5.68 19.07
C MET A 20 -18.21 6.96 19.00
N ARG A 21 -18.57 7.98 19.79
CA ARG A 21 -17.82 9.25 19.91
C ARG A 21 -16.42 9.05 20.46
N SER A 22 -16.24 8.16 21.44
CA SER A 22 -14.93 7.86 22.01
C SER A 22 -14.03 7.15 20.99
N ARG A 23 -14.55 6.11 20.35
CA ARG A 23 -13.82 5.30 19.37
C ARG A 23 -13.40 6.11 18.14
N ILE A 24 -14.27 6.95 17.61
CA ILE A 24 -13.94 7.76 16.42
C ILE A 24 -12.88 8.82 16.75
N ARG A 25 -12.91 9.43 17.94
CA ARG A 25 -11.87 10.37 18.39
C ARG A 25 -10.52 9.66 18.50
N ALA A 26 -10.47 8.52 19.20
CA ALA A 26 -9.25 7.74 19.34
C ALA A 26 -8.66 7.30 17.99
N MET A 27 -9.52 6.88 17.04
CA MET A 27 -9.09 6.53 15.70
C MET A 27 -8.58 7.75 14.93
N ALA A 28 -9.28 8.88 15.00
CA ALA A 28 -8.88 10.11 14.34
C ALA A 28 -7.51 10.59 14.83
N ASP A 29 -7.28 10.59 16.15
CA ASP A 29 -5.99 10.95 16.76
C ASP A 29 -4.88 9.99 16.31
N LYS A 30 -5.16 8.69 16.29
CA LYS A 30 -4.22 7.67 15.82
C LYS A 30 -3.85 7.89 14.35
N LEU A 31 -4.83 8.15 13.48
CA LEU A 31 -4.59 8.40 12.06
C LEU A 31 -3.85 9.72 11.82
N ALA A 32 -4.17 10.77 12.59
CA ALA A 32 -3.51 12.07 12.51
C ALA A 32 -2.03 12.00 12.93
N SER A 33 -1.68 11.08 13.83
CA SER A 33 -0.28 10.86 14.24
C SER A 33 0.61 10.23 13.15
N ARG A 34 0.02 9.63 12.11
CA ARG A 34 0.76 8.94 11.05
C ARG A 34 1.54 9.93 10.19
N ARG A 35 2.84 9.69 10.07
CA ARG A 35 3.75 10.43 9.15
C ARG A 35 4.36 9.48 8.12
N SER A 36 4.73 10.03 6.97
CA SER A 36 5.53 9.30 5.99
C SER A 36 7.00 9.37 6.44
N ILE A 37 7.54 8.23 6.84
CA ILE A 37 8.91 8.09 7.36
C ILE A 37 9.83 7.64 6.22
N ARG A 38 11.05 8.18 6.16
CA ARG A 38 12.06 7.88 5.13
C ARG A 38 13.40 7.41 5.70
N ASP A 39 13.51 7.37 7.03
CA ASP A 39 14.67 6.83 7.74
C ASP A 39 14.18 5.73 8.68
N PHE A 40 14.67 4.51 8.47
CA PHE A 40 14.14 3.30 9.10
C PHE A 40 15.23 2.62 9.91
N ALA A 41 14.85 2.02 11.03
CA ALA A 41 15.70 1.06 11.72
C ALA A 41 15.74 -0.27 10.95
N SER A 42 16.87 -0.97 11.03
CA SER A 42 17.03 -2.33 10.50
C SER A 42 16.46 -3.43 11.40
N THR A 43 15.79 -3.03 12.50
CA THR A 43 15.16 -3.95 13.45
C THR A 43 14.19 -4.90 12.72
N PRO A 44 14.36 -6.23 12.84
CA PRO A 44 13.48 -7.18 12.19
C PRO A 44 12.01 -7.01 12.62
N VAL A 45 11.09 -7.19 11.67
CA VAL A 45 9.65 -7.24 11.93
C VAL A 45 9.15 -8.66 11.64
N PRO A 46 8.46 -9.31 12.57
CA PRO A 46 7.86 -10.63 12.37
C PRO A 46 6.96 -10.69 11.12
N ARG A 47 7.03 -11.81 10.42
CA ARG A 47 6.33 -12.01 9.14
C ARG A 47 4.81 -11.97 9.30
N ASP A 48 4.27 -12.52 10.38
CA ASP A 48 2.83 -12.57 10.67
C ASP A 48 2.21 -11.18 10.85
N ILE A 49 2.99 -10.20 11.31
CA ILE A 49 2.57 -8.79 11.39
C ILE A 49 2.38 -8.23 9.98
N ILE A 50 3.31 -8.49 9.07
CA ILE A 50 3.23 -8.05 7.66
C ILE A 50 2.07 -8.73 6.95
N GLU A 51 1.89 -10.04 7.15
CA GLU A 51 0.77 -10.80 6.59
C GLU A 51 -0.58 -10.30 7.12
N THR A 52 -0.66 -9.96 8.40
CA THR A 52 -1.87 -9.38 8.99
C THR A 52 -2.18 -8.01 8.41
N ALA A 53 -1.17 -7.13 8.25
CA ALA A 53 -1.36 -5.84 7.61
C ALA A 53 -1.86 -5.96 6.16
N ILE A 54 -1.29 -6.88 5.38
CA ILE A 54 -1.73 -7.16 4.00
C ILE A 54 -3.15 -7.73 3.97
N ARG A 55 -3.49 -8.66 4.88
CA ARG A 55 -4.85 -9.20 5.00
C ARG A 55 -5.86 -8.09 5.33
N THR A 56 -5.50 -7.16 6.20
CA THR A 56 -6.33 -5.98 6.50
C THR A 56 -6.49 -5.08 5.27
N ALA A 57 -5.42 -4.82 4.50
CA ALA A 57 -5.53 -4.05 3.26
C ALA A 57 -6.44 -4.74 2.23
N GLY A 58 -6.39 -6.07 2.15
CA GLY A 58 -7.21 -6.87 1.24
C GLY A 58 -8.72 -6.87 1.57
N SER A 59 -9.15 -6.33 2.73
CA SER A 59 -10.57 -6.17 3.03
C SER A 59 -11.19 -4.91 2.43
N ALA A 60 -10.42 -4.12 1.67
CA ALA A 60 -10.96 -2.99 0.92
C ALA A 60 -12.06 -3.45 -0.07
N PRO A 61 -13.12 -2.65 -0.29
CA PRO A 61 -14.08 -2.93 -1.34
C PRO A 61 -13.42 -2.81 -2.72
N SER A 62 -13.96 -3.50 -3.72
CA SER A 62 -13.47 -3.39 -5.09
C SER A 62 -14.59 -3.52 -6.10
N GLY A 63 -14.40 -2.91 -7.28
CA GLY A 63 -15.34 -3.03 -8.40
C GLY A 63 -15.68 -4.48 -8.72
N ALA A 64 -16.98 -4.82 -8.64
CA ALA A 64 -17.49 -6.19 -8.81
C ALA A 64 -16.84 -7.24 -7.87
N ASN A 65 -16.25 -6.81 -6.74
CA ASN A 65 -15.52 -7.65 -5.78
C ASN A 65 -14.36 -8.46 -6.40
N HIS A 66 -13.72 -7.95 -7.45
CA HIS A 66 -12.64 -8.65 -8.16
C HIS A 66 -11.32 -8.68 -7.39
N GLN A 67 -11.13 -7.83 -6.37
CA GLN A 67 -9.91 -7.70 -5.56
C GLN A 67 -8.64 -7.57 -6.42
N PRO A 68 -8.55 -6.53 -7.28
CA PRO A 68 -7.58 -6.45 -8.37
C PRO A 68 -6.18 -6.00 -7.92
N TRP A 69 -5.70 -6.51 -6.79
CA TRP A 69 -4.41 -6.15 -6.20
C TRP A 69 -3.53 -7.38 -6.01
N TYR A 70 -2.22 -7.17 -6.17
CA TYR A 70 -1.21 -8.16 -5.83
C TYR A 70 -0.16 -7.52 -4.94
N PHE A 71 0.01 -8.07 -3.73
CA PHE A 71 0.97 -7.61 -2.75
C PHE A 71 2.20 -8.53 -2.76
N VAL A 72 3.39 -7.95 -2.92
CA VAL A 72 4.67 -8.67 -2.81
C VAL A 72 5.40 -8.16 -1.59
N ALA A 73 5.46 -8.98 -0.53
CA ALA A 73 6.26 -8.72 0.64
C ALA A 73 7.69 -9.22 0.43
N ILE A 74 8.67 -8.32 0.51
CA ILE A 74 10.06 -8.55 0.13
C ILE A 74 10.96 -8.29 1.33
N SER A 75 11.57 -9.35 1.86
CA SER A 75 12.60 -9.26 2.91
C SER A 75 14.00 -9.69 2.44
N ASN A 76 14.10 -10.33 1.26
CA ASN A 76 15.38 -10.81 0.73
C ASN A 76 16.33 -9.61 0.44
N PRO A 77 17.53 -9.57 1.04
CA PRO A 77 18.43 -8.43 0.93
C PRO A 77 18.93 -8.19 -0.50
N ASP A 78 19.20 -9.24 -1.28
CA ASP A 78 19.68 -9.12 -2.66
C ASP A 78 18.60 -8.54 -3.58
N ILE A 79 17.34 -8.96 -3.39
CA ILE A 79 16.21 -8.40 -4.14
C ILE A 79 16.00 -6.93 -3.77
N LYS A 80 16.01 -6.60 -2.48
CA LYS A 80 15.90 -5.20 -2.01
C LYS A 80 17.01 -4.32 -2.59
N ARG A 81 18.25 -4.83 -2.64
CA ARG A 81 19.39 -4.13 -3.25
C ARG A 81 19.18 -3.87 -4.74
N LYS A 82 18.73 -4.87 -5.50
CA LYS A 82 18.41 -4.70 -6.93
C LYS A 82 17.34 -3.63 -7.13
N ILE A 83 16.30 -3.62 -6.30
CA ILE A 83 15.24 -2.60 -6.33
C ILE A 83 15.81 -1.21 -6.03
N ARG A 84 16.63 -1.06 -4.99
CA ARG A 84 17.27 0.22 -4.67
C ARG A 84 18.06 0.77 -5.85
N LEU A 85 18.98 -0.01 -6.39
CA LEU A 85 19.86 0.44 -7.47
C LEU A 85 19.06 0.87 -8.71
N ALA A 86 18.01 0.12 -9.06
CA ALA A 86 17.12 0.48 -10.16
C ALA A 86 16.34 1.78 -9.87
N ALA A 87 15.77 1.92 -8.67
CA ALA A 87 15.00 3.10 -8.28
C ALA A 87 15.88 4.37 -8.28
N GLU A 88 17.09 4.29 -7.71
CA GLU A 88 18.00 5.44 -7.69
C GLU A 88 18.51 5.82 -9.09
N ALA A 89 18.69 4.85 -9.99
CA ALA A 89 19.05 5.13 -11.38
C ALA A 89 17.95 5.91 -12.11
N GLU A 90 16.69 5.49 -11.96
CA GLU A 90 15.53 6.21 -12.52
C GLU A 90 15.35 7.60 -11.91
N GLU A 91 15.53 7.73 -10.59
CA GLU A 91 15.46 9.03 -9.90
C GLU A 91 16.57 9.97 -10.38
N ARG A 92 17.81 9.52 -10.50
CA ARG A 92 18.91 10.33 -11.05
C ARG A 92 18.59 10.80 -12.48
N ALA A 93 18.04 9.92 -13.32
CA ALA A 93 17.61 10.28 -14.67
C ALA A 93 16.43 11.28 -14.66
N PHE A 94 15.52 11.14 -13.70
CA PHE A 94 14.37 12.04 -13.53
C PHE A 94 14.80 13.46 -13.14
N TYR A 95 15.64 13.59 -12.11
CA TYR A 95 16.19 14.88 -11.66
C TYR A 95 17.11 15.53 -12.71
N ALA A 96 17.79 14.75 -13.55
CA ALA A 96 18.68 15.27 -14.58
C ALA A 96 17.97 15.79 -15.83
N ALA A 97 16.80 15.26 -16.19
CA ALA A 97 16.22 15.51 -17.52
C ALA A 97 14.69 15.56 -17.64
N LYS A 98 13.91 15.11 -16.64
CA LYS A 98 12.46 14.89 -16.81
C LYS A 98 11.56 15.68 -15.85
N ALA A 99 12.11 16.27 -14.79
CA ALA A 99 11.31 17.02 -13.83
C ALA A 99 11.14 18.49 -14.29
N GLY A 100 9.90 18.91 -14.53
CA GLY A 100 9.61 20.34 -14.72
C GLY A 100 9.94 21.14 -13.45
N ALA A 101 10.33 22.41 -13.61
CA ALA A 101 10.75 23.27 -12.50
C ALA A 101 9.71 23.34 -11.36
N GLU A 102 8.41 23.41 -11.71
CA GLU A 102 7.29 23.42 -10.78
C GLU A 102 7.21 22.13 -9.93
N TRP A 103 7.48 20.97 -10.53
CA TRP A 103 7.48 19.70 -9.80
C TRP A 103 8.67 19.59 -8.85
N LEU A 104 9.85 20.07 -9.26
CA LEU A 104 11.03 20.10 -8.40
C LEU A 104 10.81 21.01 -7.19
N GLU A 105 10.22 22.19 -7.39
CA GLU A 105 9.89 23.12 -6.31
C GLU A 105 8.92 22.49 -5.29
N ALA A 106 7.91 21.75 -5.76
CA ALA A 106 6.98 21.03 -4.89
C ALA A 106 7.66 19.94 -4.03
N LEU A 107 8.79 19.39 -4.47
CA LEU A 107 9.55 18.37 -3.74
C LEU A 107 10.56 18.96 -2.73
N VAL A 108 10.96 20.23 -2.87
CA VAL A 108 11.94 20.88 -1.99
C VAL A 108 11.57 20.76 -0.49
N PRO A 109 10.32 21.04 -0.06
CA PRO A 109 9.95 20.94 1.35
C PRO A 109 10.03 19.51 1.91
N LEU A 110 10.03 18.50 1.03
CA LEU A 110 10.12 17.09 1.43
C LEU A 110 11.56 16.61 1.62
N GLY A 111 12.56 17.41 1.20
CA GLY A 111 13.98 17.08 1.32
C GLY A 111 14.36 15.79 0.60
N THR A 112 13.62 15.40 -0.43
CA THR A 112 13.86 14.15 -1.16
C THR A 112 15.01 14.31 -2.12
N ASN A 113 15.91 13.32 -2.15
CA ASN A 113 16.98 13.23 -3.12
C ASN A 113 16.88 11.87 -3.88
N PRO A 114 17.77 11.62 -4.85
CA PRO A 114 17.77 10.37 -5.59
C PRO A 114 18.15 9.16 -4.73
N ASP A 115 18.87 9.34 -3.62
CA ASP A 115 19.34 8.24 -2.77
C ASP A 115 18.18 7.65 -1.96
N LYS A 116 18.03 6.33 -2.00
CA LYS A 116 16.92 5.62 -1.35
C LYS A 116 17.45 4.53 -0.41
N PRO A 117 18.31 4.85 0.57
CA PRO A 117 18.93 3.86 1.45
C PRO A 117 17.89 3.02 2.23
N PHE A 118 16.74 3.62 2.55
CA PHE A 118 15.63 2.94 3.21
C PHE A 118 15.11 1.71 2.45
N LEU A 119 15.31 1.62 1.13
CA LEU A 119 14.94 0.44 0.35
C LEU A 119 15.76 -0.80 0.73
N GLU A 120 16.94 -0.63 1.33
CA GLU A 120 17.72 -1.72 1.90
C GLU A 120 17.59 -1.80 3.42
N THR A 121 17.63 -0.65 4.12
CA THR A 121 17.58 -0.61 5.59
C THR A 121 16.26 -1.14 6.16
N ALA A 122 15.13 -0.82 5.53
CA ALA A 122 13.83 -1.30 6.01
C ALA A 122 13.77 -2.84 5.96
N PRO A 123 13.27 -3.52 7.01
CA PRO A 123 13.26 -4.98 7.08
C PRO A 123 12.36 -5.61 6.01
N TRP A 124 11.32 -4.90 5.58
CA TRP A 124 10.37 -5.31 4.54
C TRP A 124 10.10 -4.19 3.55
N LEU A 125 9.99 -4.54 2.27
CA LEU A 125 9.32 -3.73 1.26
C LEU A 125 8.01 -4.41 0.90
N ILE A 126 6.93 -3.63 0.74
CA ILE A 126 5.65 -4.13 0.23
C ILE A 126 5.42 -3.45 -1.11
N ALA A 127 5.59 -4.19 -2.21
CA ALA A 127 5.25 -3.71 -3.54
C ALA A 127 3.79 -4.04 -3.85
N VAL A 128 2.99 -3.03 -4.19
CA VAL A 128 1.57 -3.16 -4.50
C VAL A 128 1.36 -3.00 -5.99
N PHE A 129 0.76 -4.00 -6.63
CA PHE A 129 0.47 -4.01 -8.06
C PHE A 129 -1.04 -3.99 -8.31
N ALA A 130 -1.47 -3.03 -9.13
CA ALA A 130 -2.82 -2.95 -9.65
C ALA A 130 -2.99 -3.85 -10.88
N GLN A 131 -3.95 -4.78 -10.85
CA GLN A 131 -4.30 -5.65 -11.96
C GLN A 131 -5.42 -5.02 -12.80
N ARG A 132 -5.09 -4.31 -13.88
CA ARG A 132 -6.11 -3.77 -14.81
C ARG A 132 -6.89 -4.87 -15.54
N ARG A 133 -6.20 -5.96 -15.86
CA ARG A 133 -6.77 -7.20 -16.38
C ARG A 133 -6.09 -8.35 -15.64
N GLY A 134 -6.85 -9.40 -15.36
CA GLY A 134 -6.35 -10.50 -14.54
C GLY A 134 -7.47 -11.31 -13.92
N GLY A 135 -7.19 -11.88 -12.77
CA GLY A 135 -8.15 -12.61 -11.95
C GLY A 135 -7.42 -13.31 -10.81
N VAL A 136 -8.19 -14.00 -9.96
CA VAL A 136 -7.69 -14.68 -8.76
C VAL A 136 -6.62 -15.73 -9.09
N ARG A 137 -6.65 -16.30 -10.30
CA ARG A 137 -5.68 -17.30 -10.76
C ARG A 137 -4.78 -16.73 -11.85
N ALA A 138 -3.52 -17.14 -11.83
CA ALA A 138 -2.57 -16.86 -12.89
C ALA A 138 -3.13 -17.31 -14.25
N GLY A 139 -2.93 -16.47 -15.28
CA GLY A 139 -3.43 -16.73 -16.64
C GLY A 139 -4.87 -16.24 -16.92
N MET A 140 -5.61 -15.80 -15.90
CA MET A 140 -6.89 -15.12 -16.12
C MET A 140 -6.69 -13.75 -16.80
N ASN A 141 -7.64 -13.33 -17.62
CA ASN A 141 -7.57 -12.08 -18.39
C ASN A 141 -8.90 -11.29 -18.36
N THR A 142 -9.61 -11.39 -17.25
CA THR A 142 -10.87 -10.69 -17.03
C THR A 142 -10.58 -9.21 -16.82
N LYS A 143 -11.46 -8.34 -17.31
CA LYS A 143 -11.37 -6.91 -17.06
C LYS A 143 -11.70 -6.63 -15.59
N ASN A 144 -10.85 -5.85 -14.93
CA ASN A 144 -11.15 -5.30 -13.61
C ASN A 144 -11.63 -3.86 -13.75
N TYR A 145 -12.50 -3.44 -12.83
CA TYR A 145 -13.22 -2.17 -12.90
C TYR A 145 -12.78 -1.25 -11.76
N TYR A 146 -12.69 0.06 -12.03
CA TYR A 146 -12.35 1.09 -11.04
C TYR A 146 -11.07 0.79 -10.25
N VAL A 147 -10.07 0.19 -10.92
CA VAL A 147 -8.85 -0.32 -10.29
C VAL A 147 -8.00 0.80 -9.67
N THR A 148 -8.11 2.02 -10.18
CA THR A 148 -7.40 3.19 -9.65
C THR A 148 -8.11 3.87 -8.49
N GLU A 149 -9.41 3.58 -8.34
CA GLU A 149 -10.31 4.15 -7.35
C GLU A 149 -10.62 3.16 -6.20
N SER A 150 -10.21 1.89 -6.35
CA SER A 150 -10.37 0.80 -5.39
C SER A 150 -9.12 0.58 -4.54
#